data_AF-A0A7T7VR26-F1
#
_entry.id   AF-A0A7T7VR26-F1
#
_cell.length_a   1.000
_cell.length_b   1.000
_cell.length_c   1.000
_cell.angle_alpha   90.00
_cell.angle_beta   90.00
_cell.angle_gamma   90.00
#
_symmetry.space_group_name_H-M   'P 1'
#
loop_
_entity.id
_entity.type
_entity.pdbx_description
1 polymer ?
#
loop_
_entity_poly.entity_id
_entity_poly.type
_entity_poly.pdbx_seq_one_letter_code
_entity_poly.pdbx_strand_id
1 'polypeptide(L)'
;MTGVVEALNVISRDIEALGALLCADADIAARHAHSLQDVDRIAQVARQLATVLDAEHPSDAVELIGIDALRHQLQEAAEMEPVRVACQ
;
A
#
# COMPACT_ATOMS: atom_id res chain seq x y z
N MET A 1 -0.42 9.32 14.33
CA MET A 1 0.33 8.52 13.34
C MET A 1 0.54 9.26 12.01
N THR A 2 0.35 10.59 11.97
CA THR A 2 0.29 11.41 10.74
C THR A 2 1.58 11.36 9.90
N GLY A 3 2.75 11.34 10.53
CA GLY A 3 4.02 11.28 9.78
C GLY A 3 4.22 9.99 8.98
N VAL A 4 3.67 8.85 9.44
CA VAL A 4 3.74 7.58 8.70
C VAL A 4 2.78 7.61 7.51
N VAL A 5 1.56 8.12 7.71
CA VAL A 5 0.56 8.31 6.64
C VAL A 5 1.12 9.21 5.53
N GLU A 6 1.73 10.34 5.91
CA GLU A 6 2.36 11.26 4.97
C GLU A 6 3.53 10.59 4.21
N ALA A 7 4.39 9.85 4.91
CA ALA A 7 5.50 9.15 4.29
C ALA A 7 5.04 8.10 3.27
N LEU A 8 4.00 7.31 3.59
CA LEU A 8 3.43 6.33 2.66
C LEU A 8 2.83 7.00 1.42
N ASN A 9 2.16 8.14 1.60
CA ASN A 9 1.63 8.92 0.49
C ASN A 9 2.73 9.54 -0.38
N VAL A 10 3.85 9.99 0.20
CA VAL A 10 5.03 10.46 -0.55
C VAL A 10 5.63 9.31 -1.35
N ILE A 11 5.94 8.19 -0.70
CA ILE A 11 6.52 7.01 -1.34
C ILE A 11 5.64 6.54 -2.50
N SER A 12 4.32 6.48 -2.30
CA SER A 12 3.40 6.09 -3.34
C SER A 12 3.48 7.00 -4.58
N ARG A 13 3.47 8.32 -4.40
CA ARG A 13 3.58 9.28 -5.50
C ARG A 13 4.92 9.19 -6.22
N ASP A 14 6.01 8.97 -5.48
CA ASP A 14 7.34 8.84 -6.07
C ASP A 14 7.43 7.57 -6.93
N ILE A 15 6.84 6.47 -6.48
CA ILE A 15 6.76 5.22 -7.25
C ILE A 15 5.90 5.40 -8.51
N GLU A 16 4.75 6.07 -8.42
CA GLU A 16 3.92 6.36 -9.59
C GLU A 16 4.63 7.26 -10.60
N ALA A 17 5.32 8.30 -10.14
CA ALA A 17 6.07 9.20 -11.01
C ALA A 17 7.18 8.43 -11.75
N LEU A 18 7.90 7.55 -11.06
CA LEU A 18 8.91 6.69 -11.68
C LEU A 18 8.29 5.72 -12.68
N GLY A 19 7.19 5.06 -12.32
CA GLY A 19 6.45 4.15 -13.20
C GLY A 19 5.97 4.85 -14.47
N ALA A 20 5.42 6.06 -14.35
CA ALA A 20 4.98 6.87 -15.47
C ALA A 20 6.13 7.24 -16.41
N LEU A 21 7.29 7.62 -15.86
CA LEU A 21 8.50 7.90 -16.66
C LEU A 21 8.97 6.67 -17.44
N LEU A 22 8.95 5.48 -16.83
CA LEU A 22 9.34 4.24 -17.49
C LEU A 22 8.32 3.81 -18.56
N CYS A 23 7.02 3.98 -18.29
CA CYS A 23 5.95 3.70 -19.24
C CYS A 23 5.94 4.64 -20.45
N ALA A 24 6.53 5.83 -20.36
CA ALA A 24 6.63 6.78 -21.47
C ALA A 24 7.60 6.30 -22.58
N ASP A 25 8.53 5.40 -22.24
CA ASP A 25 9.37 4.72 -23.20
C ASP A 25 8.66 3.43 -23.67
N ALA A 26 8.19 3.43 -24.92
CA ALA A 26 7.43 2.31 -25.49
C ALA A 26 8.22 0.99 -25.51
N ASP A 27 9.53 1.09 -25.59
CA ASP A 27 10.48 0.00 -25.71
C ASP A 27 10.68 -0.67 -24.34
N ILE A 28 10.78 0.13 -23.27
CA ILE A 28 10.75 -0.33 -21.87
C ILE A 28 9.38 -0.90 -21.52
N ALA A 29 8.30 -0.18 -21.85
CA ALA A 29 6.94 -0.58 -21.56
C ALA A 29 6.60 -1.95 -22.16
N ALA A 30 6.98 -2.20 -23.41
CA ALA A 30 6.76 -3.47 -24.08
C ALA A 30 7.57 -4.62 -23.46
N ARG A 31 8.85 -4.37 -23.09
CA ARG A 31 9.74 -5.40 -22.55
C ARG A 31 9.47 -5.73 -21.08
N HIS A 32 8.94 -4.78 -20.31
CA HIS A 32 8.81 -4.89 -18.85
C HIS A 32 7.37 -4.67 -18.35
N ALA A 33 6.36 -4.88 -19.19
CA ALA A 33 4.96 -4.62 -18.86
C ALA A 33 4.51 -5.23 -17.52
N HIS A 34 4.89 -6.49 -17.24
CA HIS A 34 4.57 -7.14 -15.96
C HIS A 34 5.27 -6.46 -14.78
N SER A 35 6.56 -6.18 -14.89
CA SER A 35 7.30 -5.50 -13.82
C SER A 35 6.77 -4.09 -13.57
N LEU A 36 6.32 -3.39 -14.61
CA LEU A 36 5.69 -2.07 -14.48
C LEU A 36 4.31 -2.14 -13.82
N GLN A 37 3.54 -3.20 -14.06
CA GLN A 37 2.32 -3.49 -13.31
C GLN A 37 2.61 -3.77 -11.83
N ASP A 38 3.71 -4.47 -11.53
CA ASP A 38 4.13 -4.71 -10.14
C ASP A 38 4.52 -3.39 -9.44
N VAL A 39 5.21 -2.49 -10.15
CA VAL A 39 5.53 -1.14 -9.64
C VAL A 39 4.26 -0.35 -9.30
N ASP A 40 3.26 -0.33 -10.19
CA ASP A 40 1.97 0.31 -9.94
C ASP A 40 1.26 -0.33 -8.73
N ARG A 41 1.28 -1.67 -8.63
CA ARG A 41 0.70 -2.40 -7.50
C ARG A 41 1.34 -1.98 -6.17
N ILE A 42 2.68 -1.83 -6.10
CA ILE A 42 3.37 -1.39 -4.89
C ILE A 42 2.91 0.03 -4.49
N ALA A 43 2.80 0.94 -5.46
CA ALA A 43 2.30 2.27 -5.19
C ALA A 43 0.87 2.24 -4.63
N GLN A 44 0.00 1.41 -5.21
CA GLN A 44 -1.39 1.23 -4.77
C GLN A 44 -1.46 0.67 -3.35
N VAL A 45 -0.63 -0.32 -3.00
CA VAL A 45 -0.52 -0.87 -1.64
C VAL A 45 -0.15 0.22 -0.65
N ALA A 46 0.85 1.05 -0.95
CA ALA A 46 1.27 2.14 -0.05
C ALA A 46 0.14 3.15 0.21
N ARG A 47 -0.66 3.51 -0.81
CA ARG A 47 -1.82 4.41 -0.61
C ARG A 47 -2.89 3.76 0.24
N GLN A 48 -3.23 2.50 -0.01
CA GLN A 48 -4.27 1.81 0.75
C GLN A 48 -3.87 1.64 2.21
N LEU A 49 -2.60 1.36 2.49
CA LEU A 49 -2.07 1.37 3.86
C LEU A 49 -2.20 2.76 4.50
N ALA A 50 -1.86 3.83 3.77
CA ALA A 50 -2.05 5.19 4.27
C ALA A 50 -3.52 5.46 4.60
N THR A 51 -4.46 5.05 3.73
CA THR A 51 -5.91 5.19 3.97
C THR A 51 -6.37 4.44 5.21
N VAL A 52 -5.94 3.19 5.41
CA VAL A 52 -6.31 2.41 6.60
C VAL A 52 -5.78 3.07 7.88
N LEU A 53 -4.54 3.56 7.85
CA LEU A 53 -3.90 4.20 9.02
C LEU A 53 -4.48 5.57 9.37
N ASP A 54 -5.12 6.25 8.41
CA ASP A 54 -5.76 7.55 8.60
C ASP A 54 -7.26 7.44 8.90
N ALA A 55 -7.85 6.25 8.74
CA ALA A 55 -9.27 6.02 8.98
C ALA A 55 -9.64 6.06 10.47
N GLU A 56 -10.81 6.61 10.77
CA GLU A 56 -11.40 6.59 12.12
C GLU A 56 -11.67 5.16 12.61
N HIS A 57 -12.04 4.27 11.68
CA HIS A 57 -12.26 2.84 11.92
C HIS A 57 -11.40 2.01 10.94
N PRO A 58 -10.16 1.65 11.32
CA PRO A 58 -9.24 0.91 10.45
C PRO A 58 -9.78 -0.44 9.96
N SER A 59 -10.57 -1.15 10.77
CA SER A 59 -11.22 -2.42 10.38
C SER A 59 -12.12 -2.24 9.16
N ASP A 60 -12.94 -1.19 9.17
CA ASP A 60 -13.90 -0.92 8.10
C ASP A 60 -13.16 -0.47 6.84
N ALA A 61 -12.06 0.27 7.01
CA ALA A 61 -11.19 0.68 5.91
C ALA A 61 -10.49 -0.52 5.24
N VAL A 62 -10.13 -1.57 6.00
CA VAL A 62 -9.56 -2.80 5.45
C VAL A 62 -10.55 -3.52 4.53
N GLU A 63 -11.84 -3.57 4.88
CA GLU A 63 -12.88 -4.19 4.04
C GLU A 63 -13.05 -3.49 2.68
N LEU A 64 -12.68 -2.21 2.59
CA LEU A 64 -12.74 -1.43 1.35
C LEU A 64 -11.49 -1.57 0.45
N ILE A 65 -10.49 -2.34 0.88
CA ILE A 65 -9.28 -2.59 0.09
C ILE A 65 -9.60 -3.46 -1.12
N GLY A 66 -9.38 -2.91 -2.32
CA GLY A 66 -9.54 -3.64 -3.59
C GLY A 66 -8.38 -4.58 -3.97
N ILE A 67 -7.31 -4.65 -3.17
CA ILE A 67 -6.18 -5.56 -3.37
C ILE A 67 -6.36 -6.77 -2.45
N ASP A 68 -6.92 -7.87 -2.98
CA ASP A 68 -7.33 -9.03 -2.17
C ASP A 68 -6.20 -9.57 -1.27
N ALA A 69 -4.98 -9.67 -1.80
CA ALA A 69 -3.83 -10.15 -1.03
C ALA A 69 -3.49 -9.24 0.15
N LEU A 70 -3.54 -7.91 -0.03
CA LEU A 70 -3.30 -6.94 1.05
C LEU A 70 -4.43 -6.99 2.08
N ARG A 71 -5.68 -7.04 1.61
CA ARG A 71 -6.86 -7.13 2.48
C ARG A 71 -6.74 -8.36 3.40
N HIS A 72 -6.47 -9.53 2.83
CA HIS A 72 -6.32 -10.77 3.58
C HIS A 72 -5.19 -10.69 4.62
N GLN A 73 -4.03 -10.17 4.23
CA GLN A 73 -2.89 -9.99 5.15
C GLN A 73 -3.24 -9.08 6.34
N LEU A 74 -3.99 -8.00 6.10
CA LEU A 74 -4.39 -7.08 7.16
C LEU A 74 -5.50 -7.66 8.05
N GLN A 75 -6.42 -8.43 7.49
CA GLN A 75 -7.43 -9.17 8.25
C GLN A 75 -6.76 -10.18 9.19
N GLU A 76 -5.83 -11.01 8.67
CA GLU A 76 -5.04 -11.94 9.48
C GLU A 76 -4.25 -11.23 10.59
N ALA A 77 -3.63 -10.08 10.27
CA ALA A 77 -2.89 -9.30 11.26
C ALA A 77 -3.80 -8.72 12.36
N ALA A 78 -5.01 -8.30 12.03
CA ALA A 78 -5.99 -7.76 12.98
C ALA A 78 -6.56 -8.85 13.91
N GLU A 79 -6.68 -10.08 13.42
CA GLU A 79 -7.12 -11.24 14.22
C GLU A 79 -6.07 -11.70 15.25
N MET A 80 -4.82 -11.25 15.13
CA MET A 80 -3.70 -11.68 15.98
C MET A 80 -3.38 -10.79 17.20
N GLU A 81 -4.16 -9.75 17.56
CA GLU A 81 -3.98 -9.02 18.84
C GLU A 81 -4.94 -9.48 19.97
N PRO A 82 -4.47 -9.61 21.25
CA PRO A 82 -3.43 -8.78 21.86
C PRO A 82 -2.28 -9.55 22.56
N VAL A 83 -1.01 -9.23 22.24
CA VAL A 83 0.07 -9.39 23.22
C VAL A 83 0.11 -8.14 24.07
N ARG A 84 -0.52 -8.21 25.25
CA ARG A 84 -0.34 -7.19 26.29
C ARG A 84 1.14 -7.17 26.68
N VAL A 85 1.84 -6.10 26.36
CA VAL A 85 3.10 -5.77 27.04
C VAL A 85 2.72 -5.46 28.48
N ALA A 86 2.87 -6.45 29.35
CA ALA A 86 2.77 -6.23 30.78
C ALA A 86 3.89 -5.26 31.17
N CYS A 87 3.52 -4.12 31.76
CA CYS A 87 4.46 -3.28 32.49
C CYS A 87 5.24 -4.14 33.49
N GLN A 88 6.57 -4.07 33.44
CA GLN A 88 7.46 -4.30 34.57
C GLN A 88 8.32 -3.06 34.76
#